data_AF-A1XRM2-F1
#
_entry.id   AF-A1XRM2-F1
#
_cell.length_a   1.000
_cell.length_b   1.000
_cell.length_c   1.000
_cell.angle_alpha   90.00
_cell.angle_beta   90.00
_cell.angle_gamma   90.00
#
_symmetry.space_group_name_H-M   'P 1'
#
loop_
_entity.id
_entity.type
_entity.pdbx_description
1 polymer ?
#
loop_
_entity_poly.entity_id
_entity_poly.type
_entity_poly.pdbx_seq_one_letter_code
_entity_poly.pdbx_strand_id
1 'polypeptide(L)'
;DVALIIFSTKGKLAQYSSDSGMDRILDRYESYCYAERELAATDAESQGNWSLEYTKLKARVEVLQKNQRHFMGEDLTSMSFKELQNLEQQLDAALKQIRSRRNQLIYESISELQRKEKALQEQNNQLGKKLKEKEKALAQLRHWEDPNQAQNSPSFLLSQTLPSLNIGGPYRPRSSGGEEEQSRPETRPNTLMPPWMLRHVNQ
;
A
#
# COMPACT_ATOMS: atom_id res chain seq x y z
N ASP A 1 11.47 12.97 -63.53
CA ASP A 1 11.86 11.89 -64.46
C ASP A 1 11.04 10.65 -64.21
N VAL A 2 10.53 10.04 -65.27
CA VAL A 2 9.71 8.83 -65.21
C VAL A 2 10.25 7.84 -66.24
N ALA A 3 10.31 6.56 -65.87
CA ALA A 3 10.66 5.46 -66.76
C ALA A 3 9.58 4.37 -66.70
N LEU A 4 9.33 3.72 -67.83
CA LEU A 4 8.42 2.58 -67.95
C LEU A 4 9.15 1.46 -68.68
N ILE A 5 9.20 0.29 -68.06
CA ILE A 5 9.79 -0.93 -68.63
C ILE A 5 8.69 -2.00 -68.66
N ILE A 6 8.41 -2.55 -69.84
CA ILE A 6 7.39 -3.56 -70.04
C ILE A 6 8.04 -4.81 -70.64
N PHE A 7 7.84 -5.94 -69.97
CA PHE A 7 8.24 -7.27 -70.46
C PHE A 7 7.01 -8.03 -70.95
N SER A 8 7.02 -8.43 -72.21
CA SER A 8 6.02 -9.36 -72.74
C SER A 8 6.33 -10.78 -72.28
N THR A 9 5.29 -11.61 -72.10
CA THR A 9 5.43 -13.06 -71.85
C THR A 9 6.17 -13.81 -72.97
N LYS A 10 6.34 -13.19 -74.15
CA LYS A 10 7.15 -13.70 -75.27
C LYS A 10 8.61 -13.22 -75.25
N GLY A 11 9.06 -12.56 -74.18
CA GLY A 11 10.44 -12.09 -74.01
C GLY A 11 10.79 -10.77 -74.71
N LYS A 12 9.80 -10.03 -75.23
CA LYS A 12 10.04 -8.70 -75.82
C LYS A 12 10.12 -7.63 -74.72
N LEU A 13 11.13 -6.77 -74.81
CA LEU A 13 11.33 -5.61 -73.96
C LEU A 13 10.87 -4.34 -74.69
N ALA A 14 9.99 -3.57 -74.07
CA ALA A 14 9.64 -2.22 -74.49
C ALA A 14 9.96 -1.25 -73.35
N GLN A 15 10.63 -0.15 -73.68
CA GLN A 15 11.04 0.83 -72.69
C GLN A 15 10.75 2.25 -73.14
N TYR A 16 10.39 3.09 -72.18
CA TYR A 16 10.22 4.52 -72.33
C TYR A 16 10.89 5.24 -71.16
N SER A 17 11.56 6.35 -71.43
CA SER A 17 12.13 7.24 -70.42
C SER A 17 11.83 8.69 -70.77
N SER A 18 11.63 9.51 -69.74
CA SER A 18 11.66 10.98 -69.87
C SER A 18 13.07 11.49 -70.26
N ASP A 19 13.21 12.81 -70.45
CA ASP A 19 14.40 13.49 -71.00
C ASP A 19 15.76 13.10 -70.39
N SER A 20 15.80 12.64 -69.14
CA SER A 20 17.04 12.22 -68.48
C SER A 20 17.65 10.94 -69.06
N GLY A 21 16.91 10.17 -69.87
CA GLY A 21 17.34 8.88 -70.42
C GLY A 21 17.22 7.74 -69.40
N MET A 22 17.11 6.50 -69.90
CA MET A 22 16.90 5.30 -69.08
C MET A 22 18.05 5.07 -68.10
N ASP A 23 19.29 5.12 -68.58
CA ASP A 23 20.48 4.79 -67.79
C ASP A 23 20.61 5.67 -66.54
N ARG A 24 20.38 6.99 -66.68
CA ARG A 24 20.44 7.92 -65.54
C ARG A 24 19.30 7.78 -64.53
N ILE A 25 18.15 7.28 -64.98
CA ILE A 25 17.03 7.00 -64.07
C ILE A 25 17.34 5.72 -63.29
N LEU A 26 17.87 4.69 -63.95
CA LEU A 26 18.28 3.44 -63.32
C LEU A 26 19.44 3.65 -62.33
N ASP A 27 20.49 4.40 -62.70
CA ASP A 27 21.62 4.70 -61.82
C ASP A 27 21.17 5.39 -60.53
N ARG A 28 20.24 6.36 -60.64
CA ARG A 28 19.67 7.03 -59.46
C ARG A 28 18.81 6.06 -58.64
N TYR A 29 17.96 5.28 -59.28
CA TYR A 29 17.13 4.30 -58.59
C TYR A 29 17.99 3.28 -57.83
N GLU A 30 19.05 2.78 -58.45
CA GLU A 30 20.02 1.89 -57.82
C GLU A 30 20.71 2.58 -56.63
N SER A 31 21.20 3.81 -56.82
CA SER A 31 21.81 4.60 -55.74
C SER A 31 20.87 4.82 -54.55
N TYR A 32 19.58 5.10 -54.81
CA TYR A 32 18.57 5.24 -53.76
C TYR A 32 18.24 3.90 -53.07
N CYS A 33 18.13 2.81 -53.83
CA CYS A 33 17.91 1.48 -53.26
C CYS A 33 19.09 1.03 -52.38
N TYR A 34 20.32 1.35 -52.77
CA TYR A 34 21.51 1.08 -51.94
C TYR A 34 21.49 1.92 -50.65
N ALA A 35 21.20 3.21 -50.74
CA ALA A 35 21.10 4.10 -49.58
C ALA A 35 19.95 3.69 -48.63
N GLU A 36 18.81 3.27 -49.16
CA GLU A 36 17.68 2.74 -48.39
C GLU A 36 18.02 1.41 -47.72
N ARG A 37 18.78 0.52 -48.39
CA ARG A 37 19.29 -0.72 -47.79
C ARG A 37 20.30 -0.46 -46.67
N GLU A 38 21.18 0.53 -46.82
CA GLU A 38 22.10 0.92 -45.75
C GLU A 38 21.34 1.45 -44.53
N LEU A 39 20.36 2.32 -44.73
CA LEU A 39 19.50 2.82 -43.65
C LEU A 39 18.67 1.71 -43.01
N ALA A 40 18.07 0.82 -43.81
CA ALA A 40 17.32 -0.33 -43.30
C ALA A 40 18.22 -1.36 -42.61
N ALA A 41 19.49 -1.49 -42.97
CA ALA A 41 20.45 -2.33 -42.25
C ALA A 41 20.75 -1.74 -40.86
N THR A 42 20.94 -0.42 -40.76
CA THR A 42 21.11 0.25 -39.46
C THR A 42 19.85 0.18 -38.58
N ASP A 43 18.65 0.15 -39.18
CA ASP A 43 17.40 0.00 -38.44
C ASP A 43 17.06 -1.46 -38.11
N ALA A 44 17.49 -2.41 -38.94
CA ALA A 44 17.43 -3.85 -38.63
C ALA A 44 18.37 -4.23 -37.48
N GLU A 45 19.51 -3.55 -37.33
CA GLU A 45 20.37 -3.65 -36.14
C GLU A 45 19.65 -3.13 -34.88
N SER A 46 18.82 -2.09 -35.00
CA SER A 46 18.00 -1.54 -33.92
C SER A 46 16.84 -2.49 -33.54
N GLN A 47 16.20 -3.13 -34.52
CA GLN A 47 15.11 -4.09 -34.33
C GLN A 47 15.60 -5.46 -33.82
N GLY A 48 16.77 -5.90 -34.30
CA GLY A 48 17.46 -7.10 -33.79
C GLY A 48 17.86 -6.96 -32.32
N ASN A 49 18.20 -5.74 -31.89
CA ASN A 49 18.50 -5.43 -30.49
C ASN A 49 17.27 -5.60 -29.58
N TRP A 50 16.08 -5.15 -30.00
CA TRP A 50 14.85 -5.33 -29.21
C TRP A 50 14.44 -6.79 -29.04
N SER A 51 14.56 -7.60 -30.08
CA SER A 51 14.26 -9.05 -30.01
C SER A 51 15.23 -9.77 -29.07
N LEU A 52 16.52 -9.42 -29.14
CA LEU A 52 17.55 -9.96 -28.26
C LEU A 52 17.34 -9.54 -26.80
N GLU A 53 17.11 -8.25 -26.54
CA GLU A 53 16.88 -7.74 -25.19
C GLU A 53 15.57 -8.28 -24.60
N TYR A 54 14.52 -8.46 -25.40
CA TYR A 54 13.31 -9.15 -24.98
C TYR A 54 13.60 -10.60 -24.57
N THR A 55 14.34 -11.35 -25.40
CA THR A 55 14.69 -12.74 -25.11
C THR A 55 15.50 -12.86 -23.81
N LYS A 56 16.45 -11.95 -23.62
CA LYS A 56 17.27 -11.86 -22.40
C LYS A 56 16.45 -11.48 -21.17
N LEU A 57 15.51 -10.54 -21.29
CA LEU A 57 14.60 -10.18 -20.21
C LEU A 57 13.68 -11.35 -19.86
N LYS A 58 13.12 -12.02 -20.86
CA LYS A 58 12.28 -13.21 -20.69
C LYS A 58 13.02 -14.31 -19.94
N ALA A 59 14.26 -14.61 -20.32
CA ALA A 59 15.09 -15.58 -19.61
C ALA A 59 15.33 -15.18 -18.14
N ARG A 60 15.55 -13.88 -17.86
CA ARG A 60 15.68 -13.39 -16.47
C ARG A 60 14.39 -13.59 -15.67
N VAL A 61 13.24 -13.30 -16.27
CA VAL A 61 11.92 -13.50 -15.62
C VAL A 61 11.71 -14.98 -15.31
N GLU A 62 12.00 -15.87 -16.25
CA GLU A 62 11.87 -17.32 -16.05
C GLU A 62 12.77 -17.83 -14.92
N VAL A 63 14.02 -17.34 -14.83
CA VAL A 63 14.92 -17.67 -13.72
C VAL A 63 14.38 -17.15 -12.39
N LEU A 64 13.86 -15.91 -12.34
CA LEU A 64 13.28 -15.35 -11.13
C LEU A 64 12.03 -16.11 -10.66
N GLN A 65 11.15 -16.47 -11.58
CA GLN A 65 9.95 -17.28 -11.29
C GLN A 65 10.34 -18.67 -10.80
N LYS A 66 11.32 -19.31 -11.43
CA LYS A 66 11.86 -20.60 -10.98
C LYS A 66 12.42 -20.50 -9.57
N ASN A 67 13.23 -19.47 -9.29
CA ASN A 67 13.77 -19.24 -7.95
C ASN A 67 12.67 -18.99 -6.91
N GLN A 68 11.63 -18.23 -7.27
CA GLN A 68 10.47 -18.04 -6.40
C GLN A 68 9.82 -19.37 -6.04
N ARG A 69 9.55 -20.24 -7.03
CA ARG A 69 9.01 -21.58 -6.78
C ARG A 69 9.92 -22.40 -5.85
N HIS A 70 11.24 -22.37 -6.06
CA HIS A 70 12.17 -23.02 -5.14
C HIS A 70 12.06 -22.47 -3.70
N PHE A 71 12.00 -21.15 -3.51
CA PHE A 71 11.81 -20.55 -2.19
C PHE A 71 10.47 -20.91 -1.54
N MET A 72 9.45 -21.21 -2.35
CA MET A 72 8.14 -21.72 -1.91
C MET A 72 8.14 -23.23 -1.64
N GLY A 73 9.25 -23.93 -1.88
CA GLY A 73 9.37 -25.37 -1.69
C GLY A 73 8.88 -26.21 -2.88
N GLU A 74 8.69 -25.60 -4.05
CA GLU A 74 8.23 -26.23 -5.28
C GLU A 74 9.41 -26.55 -6.23
N ASP A 75 9.23 -27.46 -7.20
CA ASP A 75 10.21 -27.86 -8.24
C ASP A 75 11.60 -28.31 -7.74
N LEU A 76 11.71 -28.72 -6.47
CA LEU A 76 12.97 -29.06 -5.80
C LEU A 76 13.63 -30.36 -6.28
N THR A 77 12.89 -31.25 -6.95
CA THR A 77 13.38 -32.57 -7.38
C THR A 77 14.53 -32.50 -8.38
N SER A 78 14.64 -31.39 -9.11
CA SER A 78 15.71 -31.14 -10.09
C SER A 78 16.97 -30.51 -9.48
N MET A 79 16.93 -30.13 -8.19
CA MET A 79 18.05 -29.48 -7.51
C MET A 79 19.04 -30.50 -6.97
N SER A 80 20.32 -30.18 -7.04
CA SER A 80 21.36 -30.95 -6.35
C SER A 80 21.31 -30.73 -4.84
N PHE A 81 21.87 -31.68 -4.09
CA PHE A 81 21.95 -31.59 -2.63
C PHE A 81 22.64 -30.29 -2.15
N LYS A 82 23.70 -29.86 -2.84
CA LYS A 82 24.42 -28.62 -2.52
C LYS A 82 23.56 -27.37 -2.73
N GLU A 83 22.76 -27.35 -3.78
CA GLU A 83 21.83 -26.24 -4.06
C GLU A 83 20.70 -26.19 -3.03
N LEU A 84 20.17 -27.35 -2.62
CA LEU A 84 19.17 -27.45 -1.55
C LEU A 84 19.72 -26.94 -0.21
N GLN A 85 20.94 -27.33 0.16
CA GLN A 85 21.59 -26.84 1.38
C GLN A 85 21.79 -25.31 1.36
N ASN A 86 22.18 -24.77 0.20
CA ASN A 86 22.33 -23.33 0.03
C ASN A 86 20.97 -22.59 0.10
N LEU A 87 19.91 -23.18 -0.46
CA LEU A 87 18.55 -22.65 -0.39
C LEU A 87 18.05 -22.62 1.06
N GLU A 88 18.23 -23.69 1.81
CA GLU A 88 17.89 -23.79 3.23
C GLU A 88 18.62 -22.70 4.05
N GLN A 89 19.94 -22.55 3.84
CA GLN A 89 20.73 -21.55 4.54
C GLN A 89 20.26 -20.11 4.25
N GLN A 90 19.89 -19.82 2.99
CA GLN A 90 19.34 -18.52 2.62
C GLN A 90 18.00 -18.26 3.28
N LEU A 91 17.10 -19.25 3.31
CA LEU A 91 15.80 -19.14 3.96
C LEU A 91 15.93 -18.94 5.47
N ASP A 92 16.81 -19.69 6.14
CA ASP A 92 17.03 -19.54 7.59
C ASP A 92 17.61 -18.15 7.93
N ALA A 93 18.61 -17.68 7.16
CA ALA A 93 19.17 -16.36 7.34
C ALA A 93 18.13 -15.24 7.14
N ALA A 94 17.33 -15.32 6.06
CA ALA A 94 16.26 -14.36 5.79
C ALA A 94 15.18 -14.37 6.89
N LEU A 95 14.77 -15.56 7.34
CA LEU A 95 13.78 -15.71 8.41
C LEU A 95 14.27 -15.12 9.73
N LYS A 96 15.55 -15.35 10.07
CA LYS A 96 16.19 -14.77 11.25
C LYS A 96 16.21 -13.24 11.17
N GLN A 97 16.52 -12.66 10.01
CA GLN A 97 16.49 -11.21 9.79
C GLN A 97 15.06 -10.65 9.93
N ILE A 98 14.06 -11.28 9.31
CA ILE A 98 12.65 -10.87 9.41
C ILE A 98 12.17 -10.88 10.86
N ARG A 99 12.46 -11.96 11.60
CA ARG A 99 12.11 -12.08 13.03
C ARG A 99 12.80 -11.01 13.87
N SER A 100 14.08 -10.78 13.64
CA SER A 100 14.85 -9.73 14.33
C SER A 100 14.22 -8.35 14.10
N ARG A 101 13.94 -8.01 12.83
CA ARG A 101 13.31 -6.73 12.47
C ARG A 101 11.92 -6.57 13.08
N ARG A 102 11.10 -7.62 13.05
CA ARG A 102 9.77 -7.62 13.67
C ARG A 102 9.85 -7.36 15.16
N ASN A 103 10.75 -8.06 15.86
CA ASN A 103 10.95 -7.88 17.29
C ASN A 103 11.43 -6.45 17.61
N GLN A 104 12.38 -5.93 16.83
CA GLN A 104 12.86 -4.56 16.97
C GLN A 104 11.71 -3.55 16.90
N LEU A 105 10.86 -3.64 15.86
CA LEU A 105 9.71 -2.75 15.69
C LEU A 105 8.70 -2.85 16.83
N ILE A 106 8.49 -4.05 17.38
CA ILE A 106 7.62 -4.26 18.54
C ILE A 106 8.20 -3.56 19.77
N TYR A 107 9.51 -3.70 20.03
CA TYR A 107 10.16 -3.02 21.16
C TYR A 107 10.14 -1.50 21.02
N GLU A 108 10.37 -0.98 19.81
CA GLU A 108 10.24 0.45 19.50
C GLU A 108 8.82 0.95 19.83
N SER A 109 7.79 0.23 19.39
CA SER A 109 6.39 0.56 19.67
C SER A 109 6.06 0.54 21.18
N ILE A 110 6.52 -0.49 21.91
CA ILE A 110 6.34 -0.58 23.36
C ILE A 110 7.00 0.62 24.07
N SER A 111 8.24 0.95 23.69
CA SER A 111 8.98 2.09 24.26
C SER A 111 8.27 3.41 24.02
N GLU A 112 7.73 3.62 22.82
CA GLU A 112 6.93 4.81 22.50
C GLU A 112 5.66 4.91 23.34
N LEU A 113 4.92 3.80 23.48
CA LEU A 113 3.71 3.77 24.29
C LEU A 113 3.99 4.02 25.77
N GLN A 114 5.05 3.42 26.33
CA GLN A 114 5.47 3.67 27.71
C GLN A 114 5.88 5.13 27.93
N ARG A 115 6.50 5.79 26.94
CA ARG A 115 6.82 7.21 27.03
C ARG A 115 5.55 8.07 27.06
N LYS A 116 4.56 7.74 26.22
CA LYS A 116 3.26 8.42 26.19
C LYS A 116 2.49 8.23 27.49
N GLU A 117 2.47 7.01 28.02
CA GLU A 117 1.86 6.69 29.32
C GLU A 117 2.47 7.56 30.43
N LYS A 118 3.79 7.61 30.54
CA LYS A 118 4.48 8.44 31.54
C LYS A 118 4.15 9.93 31.40
N ALA A 119 4.13 10.45 30.18
CA ALA A 119 3.79 11.84 29.92
C ALA A 119 2.34 12.17 30.33
N LEU A 120 1.39 11.30 29.99
CA LEU A 120 -0.02 11.44 30.37
C LEU A 120 -0.21 11.33 31.89
N GLN A 121 0.48 10.39 32.54
CA GLN A 121 0.44 10.24 33.99
C GLN A 121 0.92 11.52 34.69
N GLU A 122 2.00 12.12 34.20
CA GLU A 122 2.52 13.38 34.75
C GLU A 122 1.53 14.54 34.55
N GLN A 123 0.93 14.67 33.36
CA GLN A 123 -0.12 15.67 33.12
C GLN A 123 -1.33 15.46 34.04
N ASN A 124 -1.77 14.22 34.23
CA ASN A 124 -2.90 13.90 35.11
C ASN A 124 -2.56 14.25 36.57
N ASN A 125 -1.36 13.91 37.03
CA ASN A 125 -0.88 14.28 38.37
C ASN A 125 -0.90 15.81 38.57
N GLN A 126 -0.46 16.59 37.58
CA GLN A 126 -0.49 18.05 37.63
C GLN A 126 -1.92 18.61 37.68
N LEU A 127 -2.82 18.08 36.86
CA LEU A 127 -4.24 18.47 36.88
C LEU A 127 -4.89 18.12 38.22
N GLY A 128 -4.60 16.94 38.78
CA GLY A 128 -5.08 16.53 40.09
C GLY A 128 -4.60 17.46 41.22
N LYS A 129 -3.35 17.95 41.16
CA LYS A 129 -2.84 18.97 42.09
C LYS A 129 -3.61 20.29 41.95
N LYS A 130 -3.79 20.79 40.73
CA LYS A 130 -4.55 22.02 40.46
C LYS A 130 -6.01 21.93 40.92
N LEU A 131 -6.63 20.77 40.77
CA LEU A 131 -8.01 20.53 41.21
C LEU A 131 -8.10 20.62 42.73
N LYS A 132 -7.20 19.94 43.46
CA LYS A 132 -7.12 20.03 44.93
C LYS A 132 -6.85 21.45 45.42
N GLU A 133 -6.01 22.22 44.73
CA GLU A 133 -5.76 23.63 45.06
C GLU A 133 -7.01 24.49 44.88
N LYS A 134 -7.75 24.30 43.78
CA LYS A 134 -9.02 25.00 43.54
C LYS A 134 -10.10 24.62 44.56
N GLU A 135 -10.22 23.35 44.91
CA GLU A 135 -11.14 22.89 45.97
C GLU A 135 -10.83 23.55 47.31
N LYS A 136 -9.54 23.63 47.69
CA LYS A 136 -9.12 24.34 48.90
C LYS A 136 -9.44 25.83 48.84
N ALA A 137 -9.18 26.49 47.71
CA ALA A 137 -9.51 27.90 47.53
C ALA A 137 -11.02 28.17 47.61
N LEU A 138 -11.85 27.30 47.02
CA LEU A 138 -13.31 27.38 47.12
C LEU A 138 -13.81 27.12 48.55
N ALA A 139 -13.22 26.15 49.26
CA ALA A 139 -13.54 25.90 50.67
C ALA A 139 -13.17 27.10 51.56
N GLN A 140 -12.03 27.75 51.29
CA GLN A 140 -11.63 28.99 51.96
C GLN A 140 -12.58 30.14 51.64
N LEU A 141 -13.00 30.32 50.38
CA LEU A 141 -13.98 31.34 50.00
C LEU A 141 -15.31 31.15 50.74
N ARG A 142 -15.83 29.91 50.78
CA ARG A 142 -17.04 29.59 51.54
C ARG A 142 -16.91 29.86 53.04
N HIS A 143 -15.71 29.68 53.59
CA HIS A 143 -15.46 30.01 54.99
C HIS A 143 -15.45 31.53 55.24
N TRP A 144 -14.92 32.32 54.31
CA TRP A 144 -14.94 33.79 54.39
C TRP A 144 -16.30 34.43 54.09
N GLU A 145 -17.17 33.73 53.36
CA GLU A 145 -18.56 34.14 53.13
C GLU A 145 -19.47 33.93 54.36
N ASP A 146 -18.99 33.28 55.44
CA ASP A 146 -19.75 33.13 56.68
C ASP A 146 -18.97 33.48 57.97
N PRO A 147 -18.92 34.79 58.30
CA PRO A 147 -18.93 35.22 59.70
C PRO A 147 -20.12 36.13 60.05
N ASN A 148 -21.12 36.30 59.18
CA ASN A 148 -22.22 37.25 59.42
C ASN A 148 -23.57 36.84 58.79
N GLN A 149 -24.07 35.65 59.11
CA GLN A 149 -25.51 35.39 58.96
C GLN A 149 -26.10 34.60 60.14
N ALA A 150 -25.82 35.08 61.36
CA ALA A 150 -26.77 34.90 62.45
C ALA A 150 -27.95 35.87 62.22
N GLN A 151 -29.14 35.30 62.01
CA GLN A 151 -30.44 35.96 61.93
C GLN A 151 -30.83 36.51 60.53
N ASN A 152 -31.34 35.61 59.68
CA ASN A 152 -32.71 35.67 59.13
C ASN A 152 -32.90 34.59 58.05
N SER A 153 -33.79 33.62 58.31
CA SER A 153 -34.32 32.65 57.34
C SER A 153 -35.37 33.31 56.41
N PRO A 154 -35.79 32.72 55.26
CA PRO A 154 -35.79 31.28 54.96
C PRO A 154 -35.46 30.80 53.52
N SER A 155 -35.15 29.50 53.48
CA SER A 155 -35.47 28.48 52.47
C SER A 155 -35.68 28.90 51.01
N PHE A 156 -34.72 28.58 50.14
CA PHE A 156 -35.01 28.21 48.75
C PHE A 156 -34.44 26.82 48.43
N LEU A 157 -35.39 25.93 48.16
CA LEU A 157 -35.20 24.55 47.73
C LEU A 157 -34.54 24.52 46.36
N LEU A 158 -33.41 23.83 46.22
CA LEU A 158 -33.02 23.28 44.92
C LEU A 158 -32.48 21.86 45.09
N SER A 159 -33.39 20.93 45.39
CA SER A 159 -33.18 19.51 45.12
C SER A 159 -33.16 19.32 43.60
N GLN A 160 -31.98 19.14 43.01
CA GLN A 160 -31.87 18.48 41.70
C GLN A 160 -31.36 17.06 41.93
N THR A 161 -32.29 16.13 41.90
CA THR A 161 -32.05 14.70 41.86
C THR A 161 -31.42 14.34 40.51
N LEU A 162 -30.19 13.84 40.52
CA LEU A 162 -29.61 13.17 39.36
C LEU A 162 -30.31 11.82 39.14
N PRO A 163 -30.67 11.45 37.90
CA PRO A 163 -31.28 10.15 37.63
C PRO A 163 -30.26 9.03 37.90
N SER A 164 -30.63 8.08 38.77
CA SER A 164 -29.88 6.86 39.01
C SER A 164 -29.96 5.94 37.79
N LEU A 165 -28.84 5.74 37.10
CA LEU A 165 -28.72 4.69 36.10
C LEU A 165 -28.55 3.35 36.81
N ASN A 166 -29.68 2.65 36.90
CA ASN A 166 -29.85 1.31 37.43
C ASN A 166 -29.08 0.31 36.53
N ILE A 167 -27.82 0.02 36.86
CA ILE A 167 -27.08 -1.13 36.30
C ILE A 167 -27.49 -2.34 37.14
N GLY A 168 -28.57 -2.99 36.71
CA GLY A 168 -29.21 -4.10 37.41
C GLY A 168 -29.71 -5.21 36.49
N GLY A 169 -28.81 -6.16 36.18
CA GLY A 169 -29.06 -7.59 35.93
C GLY A 169 -29.62 -8.02 34.55
N PRO A 170 -29.79 -9.34 34.29
CA PRO A 170 -29.09 -10.52 34.82
C PRO A 170 -28.57 -11.52 33.73
N TYR A 171 -27.68 -12.44 34.13
CA TYR A 171 -27.39 -13.84 33.66
C TYR A 171 -27.78 -14.28 32.21
N ARG A 172 -26.98 -15.06 31.44
CA ARG A 172 -26.48 -16.45 31.66
C ARG A 172 -25.62 -16.90 30.44
N PRO A 173 -24.85 -18.02 30.51
CA PRO A 173 -23.93 -18.49 29.46
C PRO A 173 -24.57 -19.49 28.48
N ARG A 174 -23.91 -19.69 27.31
CA ARG A 174 -23.65 -20.97 26.59
C ARG A 174 -24.01 -21.02 25.08
N SER A 175 -22.95 -21.23 24.28
CA SER A 175 -22.76 -22.05 23.06
C SER A 175 -23.55 -21.86 21.74
N SER A 176 -22.74 -21.74 20.67
CA SER A 176 -22.72 -22.55 19.40
C SER A 176 -23.73 -22.29 18.26
N GLY A 177 -23.18 -21.88 17.10
CA GLY A 177 -23.45 -22.43 15.75
C GLY A 177 -24.49 -21.75 14.84
N GLY A 178 -24.16 -21.61 13.54
CA GLY A 178 -25.14 -21.53 12.43
C GLY A 178 -25.12 -20.26 11.56
N GLU A 179 -25.33 -20.44 10.25
CA GLU A 179 -24.96 -19.58 9.10
C GLU A 179 -26.09 -18.66 8.55
N GLU A 180 -25.70 -17.82 7.57
CA GLU A 180 -26.49 -17.28 6.44
C GLU A 180 -27.34 -15.99 6.55
N GLU A 181 -27.78 -15.52 5.38
CA GLU A 181 -27.56 -14.18 4.80
C GLU A 181 -28.82 -13.29 4.72
N GLN A 182 -28.58 -11.96 4.65
CA GLN A 182 -29.29 -10.97 3.83
C GLN A 182 -30.37 -10.03 4.41
N SER A 183 -30.18 -8.75 4.03
CA SER A 183 -31.11 -7.60 3.91
C SER A 183 -31.39 -6.70 5.14
N ARG A 184 -30.94 -5.43 5.00
CA ARG A 184 -31.22 -4.27 5.87
C ARG A 184 -32.69 -3.83 5.76
N PRO A 185 -33.19 -3.13 6.79
CA PRO A 185 -33.34 -1.68 6.64
C PRO A 185 -32.71 -0.90 7.80
N GLU A 186 -32.32 0.33 7.49
CA GLU A 186 -31.68 1.29 8.38
C GLU A 186 -32.59 1.76 9.51
N THR A 187 -32.10 1.68 10.74
CA THR A 187 -32.37 2.66 11.80
C THR A 187 -31.28 2.50 12.86
N ARG A 188 -30.26 3.37 12.83
CA ARG A 188 -29.11 3.31 13.76
C ARG A 188 -29.42 4.13 15.01
N PRO A 189 -29.49 3.55 16.22
CA PRO A 189 -29.34 4.31 17.44
C PRO A 189 -27.86 4.32 17.86
N ASN A 190 -27.32 5.51 18.00
CA ASN A 190 -26.24 5.89 18.92
C ASN A 190 -24.97 5.02 18.94
N THR A 191 -24.07 5.31 18.01
CA THR A 191 -22.66 4.92 18.09
C THR A 191 -21.99 5.60 19.30
N LEU A 192 -21.74 4.84 20.36
CA LEU A 192 -20.94 5.23 21.54
C LEU A 192 -19.43 5.41 21.25
N MET A 193 -19.02 5.57 19.98
CA MET A 193 -17.62 5.70 19.60
C MET A 193 -17.36 6.92 18.71
N PRO A 194 -16.37 7.75 19.08
CA PRO A 194 -16.07 8.97 18.33
C PRO A 194 -15.49 8.68 16.93
N PRO A 195 -15.75 9.55 15.93
CA PRO A 195 -15.50 9.31 14.51
C PRO A 195 -14.05 9.03 14.09
N TRP A 196 -13.07 9.32 14.95
CA TRP A 196 -11.65 9.06 14.68
C TRP A 196 -11.26 7.58 14.83
N MET A 197 -12.10 6.75 15.47
CA MET A 197 -11.83 5.33 15.71
C MET A 197 -12.21 4.41 14.55
N LEU A 198 -12.82 4.95 13.47
CA LEU A 198 -13.33 4.19 12.32
C LEU A 198 -12.51 4.44 11.04
N ARG A 199 -11.20 4.23 11.11
CA ARG A 199 -10.33 4.06 9.95
C ARG A 199 -9.48 2.83 10.31
N HIS A 200 -9.58 1.64 9.70
CA HIS A 200 -9.57 1.28 8.29
C HIS A 200 -10.24 -0.10 8.09
N VAL A 201 -11.24 -0.21 7.23
CA VAL A 201 -11.54 -1.42 6.43
C VAL A 201 -12.24 -0.91 5.16
N ASN A 202 -11.72 -1.30 4.01
CA ASN A 202 -12.14 -0.99 2.63
C ASN A 202 -11.61 0.33 2.05
N GLN A 203 -10.38 0.29 1.55
CA GLN A 203 -10.13 0.41 0.10
C GLN A 203 -8.78 -0.20 -0.25
#